data_AF-A0AAW1JEK9-F1
#
_entry.id   AF-A0AAW1JEK9-F1
#
_cell.length_a   1.000
_cell.length_b   1.000
_cell.length_c   1.000
_cell.angle_alpha   90.00
_cell.angle_beta   90.00
_cell.angle_gamma   90.00
#
_symmetry.space_group_name_H-M   'P 1'
#
loop_
_entity.id
_entity.type
_entity.pdbx_description
1 polymer ?
#
loop_
_entity_poly.entity_id
_entity_poly.type
_entity_poly.pdbx_seq_one_letter_code
_entity_poly.pdbx_strand_id
1 'polypeptide(L)'
;MIFIENGISRKASWSHIQSLYEWDKPTRYFNIFTKLTDAHIVPSKIKKMKVKNCTQVFSRSVGNFMQCLIDAGSSVLTKEAEGTAKAFLFFAKLLDNFNGSSSHAQEGHELRCVTNTSPHHNFWTEAKIFLQTMKFECCTTKQHSVPPSLKNWVWTIFLEILIVLIKISRNEARDFFLLHSVSWCA
;
A
#
# COMPACT_ATOMS: atom_id res chain seq x y z
N MET A 1 -6.58 7.39 -9.79
CA MET A 1 -5.34 6.63 -10.01
C MET A 1 -5.65 5.43 -10.89
N ILE A 2 -4.82 5.15 -11.89
CA ILE A 2 -4.95 3.98 -12.79
C ILE A 2 -3.65 3.19 -12.66
N PHE A 3 -3.72 1.87 -12.65
CA PHE A 3 -2.56 0.97 -12.53
C PHE A 3 -2.90 -0.40 -13.12
N ILE A 4 -1.88 -1.24 -13.37
CA ILE A 4 -2.07 -2.62 -13.82
C ILE A 4 -1.77 -3.58 -12.67
N GLU A 5 -2.69 -4.49 -12.40
CA GLU A 5 -2.52 -5.60 -11.47
C GLU A 5 -2.87 -6.90 -12.21
N ASN A 6 -1.94 -7.86 -12.25
CA ASN A 6 -2.12 -9.16 -12.92
C ASN A 6 -2.60 -9.03 -14.39
N GLY A 7 -2.08 -8.05 -15.13
CA GLY A 7 -2.48 -7.77 -16.51
C GLY A 7 -3.82 -7.03 -16.66
N ILE A 8 -4.53 -6.77 -15.57
CA ILE A 8 -5.83 -6.07 -15.58
C ILE A 8 -5.62 -4.60 -15.24
N SER A 9 -6.13 -3.72 -16.11
CA SER A 9 -6.18 -2.28 -15.83
C SER A 9 -7.24 -1.98 -14.78
N ARG A 10 -6.82 -1.35 -13.68
CA ARG A 10 -7.69 -0.99 -12.55
C ARG A 10 -7.68 0.51 -12.30
N LYS A 11 -8.78 1.00 -11.73
CA LYS A 11 -8.94 2.40 -11.31
C LYS A 11 -9.21 2.47 -9.80
N ALA A 12 -8.50 3.37 -9.14
CA ALA A 12 -8.72 3.73 -7.74
C ALA A 12 -9.11 5.20 -7.62
N SER A 13 -10.03 5.48 -6.70
CA SER A 13 -10.54 6.83 -6.43
C SER A 13 -10.55 7.12 -4.93
N TRP A 14 -10.17 8.35 -4.57
CA TRP A 14 -10.27 8.82 -3.19
C TRP A 14 -11.72 8.92 -2.71
N SER A 15 -12.66 9.14 -3.63
CA SER A 15 -14.10 9.18 -3.29
C SER A 15 -14.58 7.90 -2.63
N HIS A 16 -14.02 6.73 -2.97
CA HIS A 16 -14.43 5.46 -2.37
C HIS A 16 -14.11 5.39 -0.88
N ILE A 17 -12.92 5.85 -0.46
CA ILE A 17 -12.58 5.89 0.98
C ILE A 17 -13.35 7.00 1.70
N GLN A 18 -13.71 8.09 1.02
CA GLN A 18 -14.59 9.11 1.58
C GLN A 18 -15.99 8.54 1.86
N SER A 19 -16.59 7.81 0.90
CA SER A 19 -17.89 7.16 1.09
C SER A 19 -17.85 6.12 2.20
N LEU A 20 -16.80 5.30 2.25
CA LEU A 20 -16.62 4.32 3.33
C LEU A 20 -16.49 5.01 4.69
N TYR A 21 -15.68 6.07 4.76
CA TYR A 21 -15.45 6.80 6.00
C TYR A 21 -16.74 7.47 6.50
N GLU A 22 -17.52 8.09 5.62
CA GLU A 22 -18.79 8.71 6.01
C GLU A 22 -19.81 7.67 6.48
N TRP A 23 -19.85 6.50 5.84
CA TRP A 23 -20.68 5.38 6.27
C TRP A 23 -20.22 4.80 7.62
N ASP A 24 -18.91 4.65 7.86
CA ASP A 24 -18.31 4.16 9.11
C ASP A 24 -18.20 5.23 10.21
N LYS A 25 -18.72 6.44 9.98
CA LYS A 25 -18.72 7.51 10.98
C LYS A 25 -19.90 7.48 12.01
N PRO A 26 -20.68 6.41 12.28
CA PRO A 26 -22.02 6.62 12.78
C PRO A 26 -22.09 6.85 14.30
N THR A 27 -22.96 7.77 14.68
CA THR A 27 -23.74 7.76 15.94
C THR A 27 -23.00 7.18 17.16
N ARG A 28 -21.95 7.89 17.60
CA ARG A 28 -21.40 7.93 18.97
C ARG A 28 -20.99 6.62 19.68
N TYR A 29 -21.30 5.42 19.18
CA TYR A 29 -21.15 4.18 19.97
C TYR A 29 -20.12 3.19 19.42
N PHE A 30 -20.05 2.93 18.10
CA PHE A 30 -19.08 1.98 17.53
C PHE A 30 -18.66 2.38 16.10
N ASN A 31 -17.36 2.55 15.88
CA ASN A 31 -16.76 2.73 14.55
C ASN A 31 -15.85 1.53 14.26
N ILE A 32 -15.90 1.00 13.04
CA ILE A 32 -15.03 -0.11 12.62
C ILE A 32 -13.59 0.40 12.52
N PHE A 33 -13.40 1.59 11.96
CA PHE A 33 -12.10 2.22 11.81
C PHE A 33 -11.84 3.27 12.89
N THR A 34 -11.71 2.83 14.14
CA THR A 34 -11.46 3.69 15.32
C THR A 34 -10.26 4.64 15.20
N LYS A 35 -9.29 4.33 14.32
CA LYS A 35 -8.09 5.14 14.08
C LYS A 35 -8.29 6.23 13.02
N LEU A 36 -9.27 6.07 12.12
CA LEU A 36 -9.52 7.02 11.05
C LEU A 36 -10.29 8.22 11.59
N THR A 37 -9.82 9.40 11.23
CA THR A 37 -10.42 10.69 11.60
C THR A 37 -10.47 11.59 10.39
N ASP A 38 -11.18 12.71 10.50
CA ASP A 38 -11.20 13.76 9.48
C ASP A 38 -9.78 14.14 8.98
N ALA A 39 -8.76 14.11 9.84
CA ALA A 39 -7.37 14.43 9.48
C ALA A 39 -6.70 13.38 8.57
N HIS A 40 -7.37 12.27 8.29
CA HIS A 40 -6.95 11.21 7.37
C HIS A 40 -7.62 11.34 6.00
N ILE A 41 -8.91 11.70 5.99
CA ILE A 41 -9.79 11.54 4.81
C ILE A 41 -10.19 12.87 4.17
N VAL A 42 -10.48 13.89 4.99
CA VAL A 42 -11.03 15.17 4.52
C VAL A 42 -9.90 16.04 3.96
N PRO A 43 -9.86 16.36 2.65
CA PRO A 43 -8.69 17.00 2.02
C PRO A 43 -8.22 18.29 2.69
N SER A 44 -9.15 19.12 3.18
CA SER A 44 -8.84 20.38 3.88
C SER A 44 -8.24 20.18 5.28
N LYS A 45 -8.39 18.99 5.86
CA LYS A 45 -7.89 18.64 7.20
C LYS A 45 -6.70 17.67 7.17
N ILE A 46 -6.30 17.20 5.99
CA ILE A 46 -5.17 16.26 5.84
C ILE A 46 -3.88 16.92 6.32
N LYS A 47 -3.25 16.28 7.33
CA LYS A 47 -1.92 16.64 7.80
C LYS A 47 -0.88 16.05 6.84
N LYS A 48 -0.55 16.78 5.75
CA LYS A 48 0.30 16.29 4.64
C LYS A 48 1.64 15.69 5.06
N MET A 49 2.27 16.22 6.12
CA MET A 49 3.57 15.73 6.63
C MET A 49 3.46 14.58 7.64
N LYS A 50 2.25 14.14 7.99
CA LYS A 50 2.04 13.09 9.01
C LYS A 50 1.92 11.73 8.34
N VAL A 51 3.06 11.08 8.09
CA VAL A 51 3.14 9.76 7.46
C VAL A 51 2.25 8.73 8.16
N LYS A 52 2.16 8.76 9.49
CA LYS A 52 1.26 7.89 10.27
C LYS A 52 -0.20 7.96 9.81
N ASN A 53 -0.71 9.14 9.47
CA ASN A 53 -2.09 9.26 8.99
C ASN A 53 -2.23 8.60 7.61
N CYS A 54 -1.27 8.82 6.72
CA CYS A 54 -1.23 8.20 5.40
C CYS A 54 -1.22 6.66 5.49
N THR A 55 -0.34 6.10 6.33
CA THR A 55 -0.21 4.64 6.49
C THR A 55 -1.45 4.00 7.12
N GLN A 56 -2.16 4.72 7.99
CA GLN A 56 -3.42 4.24 8.59
C GLN A 56 -4.56 4.14 7.56
N VAL A 57 -4.61 5.05 6.58
CA VAL A 57 -5.57 4.97 5.46
C VAL A 57 -5.31 3.74 4.61
N PHE A 58 -4.05 3.50 4.23
CA PHE A 58 -3.63 2.34 3.42
C PHE A 58 -3.44 1.06 4.25
N SER A 59 -4.16 0.89 5.35
CA SER A 59 -3.98 -0.31 6.19
C SER A 59 -4.66 -1.55 5.60
N ARG A 60 -4.13 -2.74 5.91
CA ARG A 60 -4.74 -4.03 5.51
C ARG A 60 -6.19 -4.15 5.97
N SER A 61 -6.52 -3.67 7.17
CA SER A 61 -7.89 -3.69 7.69
C SER A 61 -8.86 -2.88 6.83
N VAL A 62 -8.45 -1.69 6.36
CA VAL A 62 -9.29 -0.85 5.49
C VAL A 62 -9.46 -1.54 4.12
N GLY A 63 -8.36 -1.97 3.50
CA GLY A 63 -8.42 -2.64 2.19
C GLY A 63 -9.24 -3.95 2.20
N ASN A 64 -9.06 -4.79 3.22
CA ASN A 64 -9.82 -6.04 3.35
C ASN A 64 -11.32 -5.76 3.57
N PHE A 65 -11.66 -4.82 4.44
CA PHE A 65 -13.06 -4.50 4.69
C PHE A 65 -13.76 -3.90 3.47
N MET A 66 -13.05 -3.06 2.68
CA MET A 66 -13.54 -2.61 1.38
C MET A 66 -13.86 -3.79 0.46
N GLN A 67 -12.96 -4.77 0.36
CA GLN A 67 -13.19 -5.98 -0.44
C GLN A 67 -14.40 -6.78 0.08
N CYS A 68 -14.52 -6.96 1.40
CA CYS A 68 -15.67 -7.64 2.01
C CYS A 68 -17.01 -6.97 1.65
N LEU A 69 -17.08 -5.64 1.70
CA LEU A 69 -18.30 -4.91 1.32
C LEU A 69 -18.65 -5.08 -0.16
N ILE A 70 -17.63 -5.06 -1.03
CA ILE A 70 -17.80 -5.25 -2.47
C ILE A 70 -18.31 -6.67 -2.77
N ASP A 71 -17.69 -7.68 -2.17
CA ASP A 71 -18.05 -9.09 -2.36
C ASP A 71 -19.45 -9.40 -1.81
N ALA A 72 -19.84 -8.72 -0.72
CA ALA A 72 -21.19 -8.80 -0.15
C ALA A 72 -22.26 -8.02 -0.95
N GLY A 73 -21.88 -7.31 -2.02
CA GLY A 73 -22.81 -6.52 -2.83
C GLY A 73 -23.39 -5.31 -2.09
N SER A 74 -22.62 -4.71 -1.17
CA SER A 74 -23.03 -3.53 -0.40
C SER A 74 -23.35 -2.33 -1.31
N SER A 75 -24.36 -1.54 -0.94
CA SER A 75 -24.67 -0.27 -1.60
C SER A 75 -23.65 0.85 -1.30
N VAL A 76 -22.79 0.66 -0.30
CA VAL A 76 -21.78 1.67 0.11
C VAL A 76 -20.59 1.69 -0.85
N LEU A 77 -20.13 0.50 -1.26
CA LEU A 77 -19.00 0.32 -2.17
C LEU A 77 -19.40 -0.63 -3.28
N THR A 78 -19.54 -0.10 -4.49
CA THR A 78 -19.79 -0.89 -5.69
C THR A 78 -18.51 -1.56 -6.18
N LYS A 79 -18.63 -2.43 -7.19
CA LYS A 79 -17.49 -3.11 -7.83
C LYS A 79 -16.43 -2.14 -8.39
N GLU A 80 -16.79 -0.88 -8.66
CA GLU A 80 -15.82 0.15 -9.08
C GLU A 80 -14.78 0.46 -8.00
N ALA A 81 -15.09 0.21 -6.72
CA ALA A 81 -14.17 0.40 -5.61
C ALA A 81 -13.12 -0.70 -5.48
N GLU A 82 -13.23 -1.80 -6.24
CA GLU A 82 -12.31 -2.95 -6.16
C GLU A 82 -10.87 -2.51 -6.42
N GLY A 83 -10.64 -1.66 -7.44
CA GLY A 83 -9.30 -1.12 -7.69
C GLY A 83 -8.75 -0.28 -6.54
N THR A 84 -9.61 0.35 -5.73
CA THR A 84 -9.16 1.08 -4.53
C THR A 84 -8.78 0.13 -3.41
N ALA A 85 -9.58 -0.91 -3.17
CA ALA A 85 -9.25 -1.95 -2.19
C ALA A 85 -7.91 -2.63 -2.52
N LYS A 86 -7.71 -3.03 -3.78
CA LYS A 86 -6.45 -3.63 -4.26
C LYS A 86 -5.26 -2.69 -4.10
N ALA A 87 -5.42 -1.41 -4.47
CA ALA A 87 -4.37 -0.42 -4.25
C ALA A 87 -4.00 -0.26 -2.77
N PHE A 88 -4.98 -0.25 -1.87
CA PHE A 88 -4.71 -0.12 -0.43
C PHE A 88 -3.97 -1.34 0.09
N LEU A 89 -4.39 -2.54 -0.30
CA LEU A 89 -3.70 -3.78 0.07
C LEU A 89 -2.28 -3.84 -0.49
N PHE A 90 -2.07 -3.37 -1.72
CA PHE A 90 -0.75 -3.25 -2.32
C PHE A 90 0.16 -2.33 -1.49
N PHE A 91 -0.29 -1.10 -1.20
CA PHE A 91 0.52 -0.16 -0.41
C PHE A 91 0.73 -0.64 1.02
N ALA A 92 -0.24 -1.34 1.62
CA ALA A 92 -0.08 -1.96 2.93
C ALA A 92 1.07 -2.98 2.92
N LYS A 93 1.09 -3.88 1.92
CA LYS A 93 2.17 -4.86 1.72
C LYS A 93 3.51 -4.19 1.44
N LEU A 94 3.52 -3.17 0.60
CA LEU A 94 4.73 -2.41 0.25
C LEU A 94 5.34 -1.73 1.48
N LEU A 95 4.52 -1.08 2.30
CA LEU A 95 4.98 -0.42 3.53
C LEU A 95 5.43 -1.44 4.58
N ASP A 96 4.73 -2.57 4.72
CA ASP A 96 5.15 -3.67 5.59
C ASP A 96 6.50 -4.25 5.14
N ASN A 97 6.76 -4.35 3.83
CA ASN A 97 8.06 -4.78 3.28
C ASN A 97 9.21 -3.91 3.79
N PHE A 98 9.05 -2.59 3.74
CA PHE A 98 10.12 -1.67 4.13
C PHE A 98 10.22 -1.41 5.63
N ASN A 99 9.15 -1.64 6.38
CA ASN A 99 9.10 -1.42 7.83
C ASN A 99 9.29 -2.72 8.64
N GLY A 100 10.00 -3.68 8.06
CA GLY A 100 10.33 -4.95 8.69
C GLY A 100 11.31 -4.79 9.85
N SER A 101 10.85 -5.03 11.07
CA SER A 101 11.66 -4.93 12.30
C SER A 101 11.81 -6.26 13.07
N SER A 102 11.32 -7.37 12.50
CA SER A 102 11.30 -8.69 13.14
C SER A 102 12.20 -9.66 12.38
N SER A 103 13.01 -10.43 13.11
CA SER A 103 13.82 -11.53 12.56
C SER A 103 13.00 -12.72 12.06
N HIS A 104 11.70 -12.75 12.38
CA HIS A 104 10.79 -13.82 11.98
C HIS A 104 9.63 -13.27 11.17
N ALA A 105 9.27 -13.99 10.10
CA ALA A 105 8.02 -13.78 9.41
C ALA A 105 6.86 -14.04 10.39
N GLN A 106 5.97 -13.06 10.51
CA GLN A 106 4.71 -13.25 11.22
C GLN A 106 3.64 -13.63 10.21
N GLU A 107 2.67 -14.44 10.62
CA GLU A 107 1.55 -14.83 9.75
C GLU A 107 0.85 -13.58 9.19
N GLY A 108 0.65 -13.55 7.86
CA GLY A 108 0.10 -12.40 7.14
C GLY A 108 1.06 -11.20 6.98
N HIS A 109 2.30 -11.29 7.45
CA HIS A 109 3.35 -10.26 7.41
C HIS A 109 4.70 -10.81 6.94
N GLU A 110 4.65 -11.75 6.00
CA GLU A 110 5.81 -12.48 5.48
C GLU A 110 6.88 -11.57 4.85
N LEU A 111 6.49 -10.38 4.39
CA LEU A 111 7.39 -9.41 3.77
C LEU A 111 8.21 -8.59 4.78
N ARG A 112 8.06 -8.79 6.09
CA ARG A 112 8.83 -8.04 7.09
C ARG A 112 10.26 -8.54 7.29
N CYS A 113 10.59 -9.72 6.75
CA CYS A 113 11.87 -10.36 6.98
C CYS A 113 12.32 -11.10 5.72
N VAL A 114 13.41 -10.65 5.09
CA VAL A 114 13.94 -11.29 3.88
C VAL A 114 14.71 -12.53 4.28
N THR A 115 14.27 -13.70 3.80
CA THR A 115 14.96 -14.99 3.94
C THR A 115 15.11 -15.67 2.58
N ASN A 116 15.91 -16.72 2.47
CA ASN A 116 16.10 -17.47 1.21
C ASN A 116 14.81 -18.09 0.66
N THR A 117 13.81 -18.33 1.51
CA THR A 117 12.52 -18.91 1.14
C THR A 117 11.38 -17.89 1.10
N SER A 118 11.67 -16.64 1.44
CA SER A 118 10.65 -15.60 1.54
C SER A 118 10.12 -15.17 0.15
N PRO A 119 8.85 -14.73 0.06
CA PRO A 119 8.22 -14.39 -1.22
C PRO A 119 8.64 -13.03 -1.80
N HIS A 120 9.74 -12.43 -1.30
CA HIS A 120 10.17 -11.07 -1.64
C HIS A 120 10.45 -10.89 -3.13
N HIS A 121 11.12 -11.85 -3.78
CA HIS A 121 11.46 -11.73 -5.19
C HIS A 121 10.22 -11.62 -6.09
N ASN A 122 9.20 -12.45 -5.81
CA ASN A 122 7.93 -12.41 -6.52
C ASN A 122 7.22 -11.08 -6.26
N PHE A 123 7.13 -10.68 -4.99
CA PHE A 123 6.50 -9.42 -4.61
C PHE A 123 7.19 -8.20 -5.24
N TRP A 124 8.52 -8.13 -5.27
CA TRP A 124 9.24 -7.01 -5.86
C TRP A 124 9.04 -6.92 -7.38
N THR A 125 8.96 -8.06 -8.06
CA THR A 125 8.64 -8.11 -9.49
C THR A 125 7.25 -7.56 -9.76
N GLU A 126 6.25 -8.00 -8.98
CA GLU A 126 4.87 -7.50 -9.07
C GLU A 126 4.80 -6.00 -8.73
N ALA A 127 5.46 -5.58 -7.64
CA ALA A 127 5.45 -4.20 -7.18
C ALA A 127 6.09 -3.24 -8.18
N LYS A 128 7.16 -3.67 -8.86
CA LYS A 128 7.78 -2.90 -9.92
C LYS A 128 6.81 -2.64 -11.07
N ILE A 129 6.11 -3.67 -11.55
CA ILE A 129 5.09 -3.54 -12.61
C ILE A 129 3.95 -2.63 -12.15
N PHE A 130 3.45 -2.84 -10.93
CA PHE A 130 2.36 -2.06 -10.36
C PHE A 130 2.71 -0.55 -10.30
N LEU A 131 3.89 -0.21 -9.80
CA LEU A 131 4.36 1.17 -9.67
C LEU A 131 4.71 1.82 -11.01
N GLN A 132 5.34 1.08 -11.93
CA GLN A 132 5.71 1.60 -13.26
C GLN A 132 4.49 1.91 -14.13
N THR A 133 3.40 1.16 -13.96
CA THR A 133 2.15 1.35 -14.73
C THR A 133 1.20 2.36 -14.07
N MET A 134 1.51 2.80 -12.85
CA MET A 134 0.67 3.70 -12.09
C MET A 134 0.69 5.12 -12.64
N LYS A 135 -0.49 5.71 -12.81
CA LYS A 135 -0.69 7.10 -13.23
C LYS A 135 -1.89 7.75 -12.54
N PHE A 136 -1.82 9.06 -12.36
CA PHE A 136 -2.89 9.87 -11.79
C PHE A 136 -3.63 10.60 -12.90
N GLU A 137 -4.93 10.37 -12.98
CA GLU A 137 -5.83 11.02 -13.94
C GLU A 137 -6.44 12.27 -13.31
N CYS A 138 -6.32 13.42 -13.98
CA CYS A 138 -7.01 14.64 -13.60
C CYS A 138 -8.52 14.46 -13.78
N CYS A 139 -9.30 14.79 -12.74
CA CYS A 139 -10.76 14.66 -12.79
C CYS A 139 -11.39 15.52 -13.90
N THR A 140 -10.83 16.72 -14.14
CA THR A 140 -11.35 17.70 -15.10
C THR A 140 -10.82 17.47 -16.52
N THR A 141 -9.49 17.42 -16.71
CA THR A 141 -8.89 17.39 -18.06
C THR A 141 -8.69 15.98 -18.62
N LYS A 142 -8.88 14.93 -17.79
CA LYS A 142 -8.54 13.52 -18.08
C LYS A 142 -7.07 13.29 -18.45
N GLN A 143 -6.22 14.31 -18.32
CA GLN A 143 -4.78 14.17 -18.53
C GLN A 143 -4.17 13.27 -17.46
N HIS A 144 -3.15 12.50 -17.87
CA HIS A 144 -2.44 11.58 -17.00
C HIS A 144 -1.13 12.19 -16.55
N SER A 145 -0.79 12.00 -15.28
CA SER A 145 0.45 12.45 -14.67
C SER A 145 1.09 11.33 -13.88
N VAL A 146 2.43 11.30 -13.87
CA VAL A 146 3.22 10.35 -13.08
C VAL A 146 4.06 11.17 -12.10
N PRO A 147 3.72 11.18 -10.80
CA PRO A 147 4.47 11.94 -9.83
C PRO A 147 5.90 11.38 -9.67
N PRO A 148 6.91 12.23 -9.41
CA PRO A 148 8.30 11.79 -9.24
C PRO A 148 8.47 10.71 -8.15
N SER A 149 7.62 10.72 -7.12
CA SER A 149 7.65 9.74 -6.03
C SER A 149 7.47 8.30 -6.53
N LEU A 150 6.72 8.05 -7.60
CA LEU A 150 6.59 6.68 -8.15
C LEU A 150 7.90 6.20 -8.77
N LYS A 151 8.63 7.09 -9.45
CA LYS A 151 9.97 6.77 -9.98
C LYS A 151 10.92 6.45 -8.83
N ASN A 152 10.85 7.22 -7.74
CA ASN A 152 11.66 6.99 -6.56
C ASN A 152 11.35 5.63 -5.91
N TRP A 153 10.07 5.26 -5.78
CA TRP A 153 9.69 3.94 -5.27
C TRP A 153 10.25 2.78 -6.11
N VAL A 154 10.18 2.89 -7.44
CA VAL A 154 10.76 1.88 -8.34
C VAL A 154 12.27 1.76 -8.14
N TRP A 155 12.96 2.90 -8.02
CA TRP A 155 14.40 2.93 -7.72
C TRP A 155 14.70 2.30 -6.36
N THR A 156 13.92 2.60 -5.33
CA THR A 156 14.17 2.03 -4.00
C THR A 156 14.00 0.51 -4.00
N ILE A 157 12.95 -0.03 -4.64
CA ILE A 157 12.80 -1.49 -4.79
C ILE A 157 14.00 -2.10 -5.52
N PHE A 158 14.48 -1.45 -6.59
CA PHE A 158 15.65 -1.92 -7.33
C PHE A 158 16.91 -1.95 -6.46
N LEU A 159 17.15 -0.91 -5.65
CA LEU A 159 18.28 -0.86 -4.74
C LEU A 159 18.19 -1.96 -3.67
N GLU A 160 17.00 -2.24 -3.12
CA GLU A 160 16.84 -3.32 -2.15
C GLU A 160 17.16 -4.70 -2.75
N ILE A 161 16.65 -4.97 -3.96
CA ILE A 161 17.00 -6.21 -4.69
C ILE A 161 18.51 -6.34 -4.79
N LEU A 162 19.20 -5.27 -5.20
CA LEU A 162 20.64 -5.28 -5.38
C LEU A 162 21.39 -5.49 -4.06
N ILE A 163 20.99 -4.81 -2.98
CA ILE A 163 21.59 -4.97 -1.66
C ILE A 163 21.44 -6.41 -1.16
N VAL A 164 20.25 -7.00 -1.31
CA VAL A 164 19.98 -8.38 -0.91
C VAL A 164 20.81 -9.36 -1.73
N LEU A 165 20.87 -9.20 -3.06
CA LEU A 165 21.71 -10.05 -3.92
C LEU A 165 23.20 -9.94 -3.58
N ILE A 166 23.71 -8.73 -3.29
CA ILE A 166 25.10 -8.53 -2.89
C ILE A 166 25.37 -9.25 -1.56
N LYS A 167 24.50 -9.09 -0.56
CA LYS A 167 24.67 -9.74 0.75
C LYS A 167 24.62 -11.27 0.66
N ILE A 168 23.73 -11.82 -0.17
CA ILE A 168 23.68 -13.26 -0.48
C ILE A 168 24.98 -13.69 -1.16
N SER A 169 25.45 -12.97 -2.19
CA SER A 169 26.65 -13.33 -2.95
C SER A 169 27.94 -13.30 -2.10
N ARG A 170 27.98 -12.45 -1.07
CA ARG A 170 29.11 -12.35 -0.13
C ARG A 170 29.12 -13.45 0.94
N ASN A 171 28.11 -14.32 0.96
CA ASN A 171 27.95 -15.37 1.97
C ASN A 171 28.10 -14.82 3.41
N GLU A 172 27.66 -13.57 3.62
CA GLU A 172 27.55 -13.01 4.95
C GLU A 172 26.49 -13.86 5.68
N ALA A 173 26.95 -14.82 6.49
CA ALA A 173 26.16 -15.88 7.13
C ALA A 173 25.05 -15.30 8.02
N ARG A 174 23.97 -14.84 7.40
CA ARG A 174 22.77 -14.34 8.06
C ARG A 174 21.59 -15.03 7.42
N ASP A 175 20.82 -15.74 8.25
CA ASP A 175 19.60 -16.43 7.83
C ASP A 175 18.48 -15.44 7.42
N PHE A 176 18.65 -14.14 7.71
CA PHE A 176 17.67 -13.11 7.42
C PHE A 176 18.24 -11.67 7.32
N PHE A 177 17.47 -10.76 6.69
CA PHE A 177 17.75 -9.32 6.62
C PHE A 177 16.56 -8.43 7.00
N LEU A 178 16.83 -7.36 7.77
CA LEU A 178 15.85 -6.34 8.16
C LEU A 178 16.01 -5.07 7.33
N LEU A 179 14.94 -4.67 6.66
CA LEU A 179 14.89 -3.51 5.77
C LEU A 179 14.75 -2.17 6.55
N HIS A 180 14.34 -2.20 7.82
CA HIS A 180 14.26 -1.01 8.67
C HIS A 180 15.62 -0.32 8.93
N SER A 181 16.74 -1.02 8.69
CA SER A 181 18.09 -0.46 8.85
C SER A 181 18.50 0.54 7.76
N VAL A 182 17.74 0.59 6.66
CA VAL A 182 17.89 1.58 5.58
C VAL A 182 16.95 2.74 5.90
N SER A 183 17.43 3.67 6.73
CA SER A 183 16.59 4.78 7.24
C SER A 183 15.92 5.59 6.12
N TRP A 184 14.60 5.72 6.23
CA TRP A 184 13.74 6.48 5.32
C TRP A 184 13.71 7.93 5.75
N CYS A 185 14.63 8.74 5.24
CA CYS A 185 14.48 10.19 5.25
C CYS A 185 13.47 10.57 4.16
N ALA A 186 12.22 10.79 4.57
CA ALA A 186 11.21 11.53 3.81
C ALA A 186 10.90 12.84 4.53
#